data_AF-A0A6A5K633-F1
#
_entry.id   AF-A0A6A5K633-F1
#
_cell.length_a   1.000
_cell.length_b   1.000
_cell.length_c   1.000
_cell.angle_alpha   90.00
_cell.angle_beta   90.00
_cell.angle_gamma   90.00
#
_symmetry.space_group_name_H-M   'P 1'
#
loop_
_entity.id
_entity.type
_entity.pdbx_description
1 polymer ?
#
loop_
_entity_poly.entity_id
_entity_poly.type
_entity_poly.pdbx_seq_one_letter_code
_entity_poly.pdbx_strand_id
1 'polypeptide(L)'
;MADPLSIAASVVGITAPALHGIRLLLEDLQQLKEAPKTVKRLLEDAHSVDASLKLLQGVEEREWDLLGPSVLEESKTTISSCTQACSLFRADLQRWTRHSEGGKLAWQDRTSVGFFKQGQIKAISEQLQNCKLSINSVVSIATLYSSVRHTHITEDIRRTMSLVQAEVKGAATTTDKQLVVLESKVEELNLSTDDEQEARPKEGKSEVLQQLEEERKALEASRTLLDELLSKAQEDAVAKAAAKSQDSSTTVTTVTFGDQNSGLQAGVINGGVHRAVFGRR
;
A
#
# COMPACT_ATOMS: atom_id res chain seq x y z
N MET A 1 10.90 11.64 28.76
CA MET A 1 11.10 10.18 28.63
C MET A 1 9.73 9.61 28.32
N ALA A 2 9.45 9.34 27.05
CA ALA A 2 8.20 8.71 26.64
C ALA A 2 8.47 7.21 26.60
N ASP A 3 7.60 6.42 27.23
CA ASP A 3 7.67 4.97 27.17
C ASP A 3 7.67 4.50 25.71
N PRO A 4 8.60 3.61 25.31
CA PRO A 4 8.74 3.17 23.93
C PRO A 4 7.69 2.12 23.64
N LEU A 5 6.46 2.54 23.35
CA LEU A 5 5.53 1.67 22.64
C LEU A 5 6.20 1.34 21.30
N SER A 6 6.56 0.07 21.14
CA SER A 6 7.15 -0.49 19.94
C SER A 6 6.48 0.06 18.68
N ILE A 7 7.27 0.47 17.69
CA ILE A 7 6.75 1.06 16.45
C ILE A 7 5.77 0.09 15.77
N ALA A 8 6.12 -1.20 15.72
CA ALA A 8 5.24 -2.24 15.22
C ALA A 8 3.95 -2.34 16.03
N ALA A 9 4.02 -2.24 17.37
CA ALA A 9 2.83 -2.27 18.23
C ALA A 9 1.89 -1.09 17.93
N SER A 10 2.42 0.07 17.54
CA SER A 10 1.59 1.21 17.14
C SER A 10 0.83 0.96 15.83
N VAL A 11 1.48 0.37 14.82
CA VAL A 11 0.81 -0.01 13.56
C VAL A 11 -0.21 -1.11 13.82
N VAL A 12 0.19 -2.19 14.51
CA VAL A 12 -0.69 -3.31 14.87
C VAL A 12 -1.91 -2.83 15.66
N GLY A 13 -1.73 -1.86 16.54
CA GLY A 13 -2.81 -1.24 17.33
C GLY A 13 -3.88 -0.55 16.49
N ILE A 14 -3.56 -0.08 15.28
CA ILE A 14 -4.51 0.53 14.33
C ILE A 14 -4.97 -0.50 13.29
N THR A 15 -4.11 -1.44 12.89
CA THR A 15 -4.46 -2.51 11.94
C THR A 15 -5.49 -3.49 12.51
N ALA A 16 -5.44 -3.81 13.80
CA ALA A 16 -6.41 -4.71 14.43
C ALA A 16 -7.86 -4.18 14.39
N PRO A 17 -8.16 -2.93 14.82
CA PRO A 17 -9.50 -2.38 14.67
C PRO A 17 -9.88 -2.17 13.19
N ALA A 18 -8.93 -1.83 12.31
CA ALA A 18 -9.17 -1.74 10.86
C ALA A 18 -9.65 -3.07 10.28
N LEU A 19 -8.97 -4.18 10.60
CA LEU A 19 -9.36 -5.53 10.21
C LEU A 19 -10.76 -5.89 10.71
N HIS A 20 -11.07 -5.54 11.96
CA HIS A 20 -12.40 -5.78 12.49
C HIS A 20 -13.48 -4.99 11.72
N GLY A 21 -13.25 -3.70 11.48
CA GLY A 21 -14.16 -2.84 10.73
C GLY A 21 -14.42 -3.34 9.30
N ILE A 22 -13.37 -3.82 8.61
CA ILE A 22 -13.50 -4.37 7.25
C ILE A 22 -14.25 -5.70 7.27
N ARG A 23 -14.02 -6.59 8.24
CA ARG A 23 -14.76 -7.86 8.33
C ARG A 23 -16.25 -7.64 8.58
N LEU A 24 -16.56 -6.68 9.43
CA LEU A 24 -17.93 -6.24 9.65
C LEU A 24 -18.59 -5.69 8.38
N LEU A 25 -17.86 -4.93 7.56
CA LEU A 25 -18.32 -4.50 6.25
C LEU A 25 -18.53 -5.69 5.30
N LEU A 26 -17.61 -6.66 5.27
CA LEU A 26 -17.72 -7.88 4.47
C LEU A 26 -18.97 -8.69 4.85
N GLU A 27 -19.25 -8.86 6.13
CA GLU A 27 -20.45 -9.54 6.62
C GLU A 27 -21.73 -8.84 6.14
N ASP A 28 -21.81 -7.51 6.26
CA ASP A 28 -22.95 -6.73 5.80
C ASP A 28 -23.10 -6.84 4.27
N LEU A 29 -22.01 -6.77 3.51
CA LEU A 29 -22.02 -6.90 2.04
C LEU A 29 -22.45 -8.29 1.58
N GLN A 30 -22.05 -9.35 2.28
CA GLN A 30 -22.42 -10.74 1.95
C GLN A 30 -23.90 -11.05 2.21
N GLN A 31 -24.53 -10.35 3.15
CA GLN A 31 -25.96 -10.50 3.43
C GLN A 31 -26.85 -9.93 2.31
N LEU A 32 -26.28 -9.19 1.36
CA LEU A 32 -26.99 -8.60 0.21
C LEU A 32 -27.26 -9.65 -0.87
N LYS A 33 -28.47 -10.23 -0.87
CA LYS A 33 -28.88 -11.30 -1.82
C LYS A 33 -28.90 -10.87 -3.30
N GLU A 34 -29.18 -9.60 -3.61
CA GLU A 34 -29.27 -9.08 -4.98
C GLU A 34 -28.28 -7.92 -5.22
N ALA A 35 -27.02 -8.14 -4.86
CA ALA A 35 -25.97 -7.14 -5.00
C ALA A 35 -25.66 -6.79 -6.49
N PRO A 36 -25.72 -5.51 -6.90
CA PRO A 36 -25.27 -5.09 -8.22
C PRO A 36 -23.77 -5.37 -8.41
N LYS A 37 -23.30 -5.40 -9.67
CA LYS A 37 -21.89 -5.70 -10.00
C LYS A 37 -20.89 -4.82 -9.25
N THR A 38 -21.26 -3.57 -8.95
CA THR A 38 -20.45 -2.62 -8.16
C THR A 38 -20.28 -3.03 -6.71
N VAL A 39 -21.29 -3.61 -6.09
CA VAL A 39 -21.22 -4.15 -4.71
C VAL A 39 -20.37 -5.42 -4.68
N LYS A 40 -20.44 -6.26 -5.72
CA LYS A 40 -19.54 -7.43 -5.84
C LYS A 40 -18.07 -7.01 -5.94
N ARG A 41 -17.79 -5.99 -6.75
CA ARG A 41 -16.45 -5.40 -6.82
C ARG A 41 -16.01 -4.87 -5.46
N LEU A 42 -16.88 -4.11 -4.77
CA LEU A 42 -16.57 -3.59 -3.44
C LEU A 42 -16.26 -4.72 -2.43
N LEU A 43 -16.98 -5.84 -2.51
CA LEU A 43 -16.71 -7.02 -1.69
C LEU A 43 -15.31 -7.60 -1.98
N GLU A 44 -14.92 -7.72 -3.25
CA GLU A 44 -13.59 -8.17 -3.67
C GLU A 44 -12.48 -7.20 -3.20
N ASP A 45 -12.75 -5.89 -3.27
CA ASP A 45 -11.85 -4.84 -2.82
C ASP A 45 -11.66 -4.91 -1.30
N ALA A 46 -12.75 -5.04 -0.54
CA ALA A 46 -12.69 -5.20 0.92
C ALA A 46 -11.96 -6.48 1.34
N HIS A 47 -12.16 -7.60 0.64
CA HIS A 47 -11.38 -8.83 0.86
C HIS A 47 -9.89 -8.62 0.58
N SER A 48 -9.57 -7.87 -0.48
CA SER A 48 -8.18 -7.54 -0.80
C SER A 48 -7.53 -6.72 0.30
N VAL A 49 -8.23 -5.72 0.86
CA VAL A 49 -7.71 -4.90 1.96
C VAL A 49 -7.56 -5.71 3.25
N ASP A 50 -8.51 -6.61 3.60
CA ASP A 50 -8.34 -7.52 4.76
C ASP A 50 -7.09 -8.39 4.61
N ALA A 51 -6.81 -8.91 3.40
CA ALA A 51 -5.60 -9.67 3.13
C ALA A 51 -4.33 -8.81 3.26
N SER A 52 -4.33 -7.60 2.68
CA SER A 52 -3.20 -6.66 2.77
C SER A 52 -2.89 -6.25 4.22
N LEU A 53 -3.92 -5.97 5.01
CA LEU A 53 -3.76 -5.64 6.44
C LEU A 53 -3.22 -6.82 7.25
N LYS A 54 -3.62 -8.06 6.94
CA LYS A 54 -3.03 -9.26 7.57
C LYS A 54 -1.54 -9.41 7.26
N LEU A 55 -1.14 -9.16 6.02
CA LEU A 55 0.28 -9.14 5.65
C LEU A 55 1.04 -8.05 6.41
N LEU A 56 0.44 -6.87 6.56
CA LEU A 56 1.02 -5.76 7.30
C LEU A 56 1.26 -6.09 8.79
N GLN A 57 0.37 -6.87 9.42
CA GLN A 57 0.58 -7.34 10.80
C GLN A 57 1.81 -8.25 10.95
N GLY A 58 2.27 -8.85 9.85
CA GLY A 58 3.48 -9.67 9.83
C GLY A 58 4.78 -8.87 9.75
N VAL A 59 4.72 -7.56 9.53
CA VAL A 59 5.91 -6.69 9.45
C VAL A 59 6.48 -6.46 10.85
N GLU A 60 7.75 -6.83 11.04
CA GLU A 60 8.43 -6.76 12.34
C GLU A 60 8.88 -5.32 12.67
N GLU A 61 9.10 -5.05 13.96
CA GLU A 61 9.58 -3.73 14.45
C GLU A 61 10.84 -3.25 13.73
N ARG A 62 11.77 -4.17 13.46
CA ARG A 62 13.03 -3.87 12.79
C ARG A 62 12.86 -3.42 11.34
N GLU A 63 11.79 -3.88 10.68
CA GLU A 63 11.47 -3.51 9.31
C GLU A 63 10.83 -2.12 9.29
N TRP A 64 9.99 -1.81 10.28
CA TRP A 64 9.48 -0.46 10.48
C TRP A 64 10.57 0.55 10.82
N ASP A 65 11.57 0.19 11.62
CA ASP A 65 12.73 1.04 11.91
C ASP A 65 13.49 1.42 10.63
N LEU A 66 13.57 0.51 9.66
CA LEU A 66 14.23 0.73 8.37
C LEU A 66 13.42 1.64 7.44
N LEU A 67 12.11 1.43 7.41
CA LEU A 67 11.18 2.28 6.67
C LEU A 67 11.18 3.71 7.22
N GLY A 68 11.39 3.86 8.53
CA GLY A 68 11.53 5.15 9.19
C GLY A 68 10.19 5.79 9.58
N PRO A 69 10.25 6.91 10.32
CA PRO A 69 9.09 7.50 10.98
C PRO A 69 8.07 8.10 10.01
N SER A 70 8.51 8.57 8.84
CA SER A 70 7.63 9.17 7.83
C SER A 70 6.68 8.12 7.24
N VAL A 71 7.24 7.00 6.76
CA VAL A 71 6.47 5.87 6.21
C VAL A 71 5.53 5.31 7.26
N LEU A 72 5.96 5.27 8.52
CA LEU A 72 5.13 4.85 9.64
C LEU A 72 3.89 5.74 9.80
N GLU A 73 4.06 7.05 9.92
CA GLU A 73 2.94 7.99 10.15
C GLU A 73 2.00 8.05 8.95
N GLU A 74 2.53 8.03 7.73
CA GLU A 74 1.71 7.99 6.52
C GLU A 74 0.96 6.64 6.41
N SER A 75 1.58 5.51 6.76
CA SER A 75 0.90 4.20 6.82
C SER A 75 -0.27 4.22 7.80
N LYS A 76 -0.08 4.79 9.01
CA LYS A 76 -1.15 4.93 10.00
C LYS A 76 -2.29 5.80 9.46
N THR A 77 -1.95 6.90 8.79
CA THR A 77 -2.92 7.83 8.21
C THR A 77 -3.73 7.15 7.11
N THR A 78 -3.08 6.42 6.19
CA THR A 78 -3.74 5.62 5.16
C THR A 78 -4.67 4.59 5.77
N ILE A 79 -4.20 3.75 6.70
CA ILE A 79 -5.02 2.70 7.34
C ILE A 79 -6.23 3.29 8.07
N SER A 80 -6.03 4.39 8.80
CA SER A 80 -7.09 5.08 9.53
C SER A 80 -8.14 5.64 8.57
N SER A 81 -7.69 6.26 7.46
CA SER A 81 -8.58 6.79 6.44
C SER A 81 -9.43 5.70 5.79
N CYS A 82 -8.83 4.55 5.47
CA CYS A 82 -9.58 3.41 4.93
C CYS A 82 -10.60 2.87 5.92
N THR A 83 -10.22 2.80 7.20
CA THR A 83 -11.10 2.31 8.28
C THR A 83 -12.29 3.24 8.47
N GLN A 84 -12.03 4.56 8.49
CA GLN A 84 -13.08 5.58 8.56
C GLN A 84 -14.03 5.45 7.36
N ALA A 85 -13.49 5.36 6.14
CA ALA A 85 -14.27 5.20 4.93
C ALA A 85 -15.15 3.93 4.95
N CYS A 86 -14.60 2.79 5.39
CA CYS A 86 -15.38 1.57 5.60
C CYS A 86 -16.52 1.76 6.62
N SER A 87 -16.24 2.45 7.73
CA SER A 87 -17.22 2.67 8.79
C SER A 87 -18.37 3.59 8.34
N LEU A 88 -18.06 4.66 7.61
CA LEU A 88 -19.03 5.58 7.03
C LEU A 88 -19.91 4.85 6.01
N PHE A 89 -19.28 4.12 5.08
CA PHE A 89 -20.01 3.35 4.09
C PHE A 89 -20.89 2.27 4.74
N ARG A 90 -20.44 1.64 5.83
CA ARG A 90 -21.26 0.70 6.59
C ARG A 90 -22.49 1.38 7.19
N ALA A 91 -22.32 2.54 7.80
CA ALA A 91 -23.44 3.32 8.36
C ALA A 91 -24.45 3.69 7.26
N ASP A 92 -23.95 4.11 6.10
CA ASP A 92 -24.77 4.39 4.92
C ASP A 92 -25.50 3.14 4.42
N LEU A 93 -24.80 2.02 4.30
CA LEU A 93 -25.38 0.74 3.90
C LEU A 93 -26.52 0.32 4.85
N GLN A 94 -26.30 0.42 6.16
CA GLN A 94 -27.31 0.11 7.17
C GLN A 94 -28.50 1.07 7.10
N ARG A 95 -28.25 2.37 6.89
CA ARG A 95 -29.30 3.37 6.67
C ARG A 95 -30.13 3.05 5.43
N TRP A 96 -29.50 2.62 4.34
CA TRP A 96 -30.17 2.28 3.09
C TRP A 96 -30.98 0.99 3.17
N THR A 97 -30.61 0.08 4.07
CA THR A 97 -31.22 -1.25 4.23
C THR A 97 -32.18 -1.35 5.42
N ARG A 98 -32.33 -0.26 6.20
CA ARG A 98 -33.07 -0.19 7.48
C ARG A 98 -34.56 -0.59 7.42
N HIS A 99 -35.20 -0.54 6.25
CA HIS A 99 -36.63 -0.86 6.09
C HIS A 99 -36.92 -2.30 5.63
N SER A 100 -35.90 -3.17 5.59
CA SER A 100 -36.09 -4.55 5.16
C SER A 100 -36.78 -5.40 6.25
N GLU A 101 -38.05 -5.77 6.05
CA GLU A 101 -38.75 -6.71 6.92
C GLU A 101 -38.04 -8.08 6.96
N GLY A 102 -37.70 -8.56 8.17
CA GLY A 102 -37.38 -9.97 8.38
C GLY A 102 -35.89 -10.36 8.52
N GLY A 103 -35.02 -9.47 9.03
CA GLY A 103 -33.67 -9.85 9.47
C GLY A 103 -32.70 -10.26 8.34
N LYS A 104 -33.04 -9.91 7.10
CA LYS A 104 -32.20 -10.03 5.91
C LYS A 104 -32.11 -8.64 5.31
N LEU A 105 -30.93 -8.18 4.90
CA LEU A 105 -30.77 -6.91 4.20
C LEU A 105 -31.34 -7.04 2.78
N ALA A 106 -32.66 -6.87 2.62
CA ALA A 106 -33.25 -6.72 1.31
C ALA A 106 -32.83 -5.35 0.78
N TRP A 107 -32.09 -5.36 -0.31
CA TRP A 107 -31.77 -4.20 -1.14
C TRP A 107 -33.06 -3.70 -1.84
N GLN A 108 -34.18 -3.52 -1.13
CA GLN A 108 -35.41 -2.88 -1.64
C GLN A 108 -35.13 -1.36 -1.74
N ASP A 109 -35.41 -0.62 -2.81
CA ASP A 109 -36.18 -0.85 -4.02
C ASP A 109 -35.35 -0.55 -5.27
N ARG A 110 -35.57 -1.34 -6.31
CA ARG A 110 -34.91 -1.35 -7.63
C ARG A 110 -35.00 -0.01 -8.40
N THR A 111 -35.74 0.96 -7.90
CA THR A 111 -35.93 2.31 -8.45
C THR A 111 -35.17 3.41 -7.68
N SER A 112 -34.76 3.15 -6.43
CA SER A 112 -34.15 4.14 -5.51
C SER A 112 -32.62 4.08 -5.44
N VAL A 113 -32.00 3.07 -6.06
CA VAL A 113 -30.54 2.97 -6.25
C VAL A 113 -30.13 3.96 -7.34
N GLY A 114 -30.37 5.24 -7.10
CA GLY A 114 -30.04 6.30 -8.02
C GLY A 114 -28.54 6.36 -8.29
N PHE A 115 -28.18 7.16 -9.29
CA PHE A 115 -26.80 7.46 -9.66
C PHE A 115 -25.89 7.79 -8.45
N PHE A 116 -26.47 8.42 -7.42
CA PHE A 116 -25.80 8.80 -6.18
C PHE A 116 -25.24 7.63 -5.36
N LYS A 117 -26.04 6.58 -5.09
CA LYS A 117 -25.58 5.41 -4.33
C LYS A 117 -24.51 4.63 -5.11
N GLN A 118 -24.64 4.60 -6.44
CA GLN A 118 -23.64 3.99 -7.32
C GLN A 118 -22.32 4.77 -7.32
N GLY A 119 -22.39 6.12 -7.29
CA GLY A 119 -21.23 7.00 -7.13
C GLY A 119 -20.50 6.77 -5.83
N GLN A 120 -21.23 6.68 -4.71
CA GLN A 120 -20.64 6.40 -3.39
C GLN A 120 -20.01 5.00 -3.31
N ILE A 121 -20.65 3.95 -3.84
CA ILE A 121 -20.07 2.60 -3.90
C ILE A 121 -18.79 2.59 -4.74
N LYS A 122 -18.76 3.36 -5.84
CA LYS A 122 -17.57 3.49 -6.68
C LYS A 122 -16.44 4.23 -5.96
N ALA A 123 -16.74 5.33 -5.27
CA ALA A 123 -15.77 6.09 -4.48
C ALA A 123 -15.11 5.23 -3.39
N ILE A 124 -15.91 4.52 -2.59
CA ILE A 124 -15.34 3.63 -1.56
C ILE A 124 -14.53 2.48 -2.17
N SER A 125 -14.96 1.92 -3.31
CA SER A 125 -14.19 0.91 -4.06
C SER A 125 -12.83 1.47 -4.52
N GLU A 126 -12.82 2.69 -5.06
CA GLU A 126 -11.61 3.41 -5.47
C GLU A 126 -10.67 3.67 -4.28
N GLN A 127 -11.20 4.12 -3.14
CA GLN A 127 -10.44 4.30 -1.90
C GLN A 127 -9.84 2.99 -1.38
N LEU A 128 -10.61 1.89 -1.38
CA LEU A 128 -10.11 0.59 -0.92
C LEU A 128 -9.04 0.02 -1.84
N GLN A 129 -9.14 0.23 -3.15
CA GLN A 129 -8.05 -0.13 -4.07
C GLN A 129 -6.77 0.65 -3.75
N ASN A 130 -6.86 1.95 -3.47
CA ASN A 130 -5.68 2.73 -3.09
C ASN A 130 -5.10 2.30 -1.75
N CYS A 131 -5.96 2.00 -0.79
CA CYS A 131 -5.57 1.43 0.49
C CYS A 131 -4.75 0.15 0.29
N LYS A 132 -5.28 -0.78 -0.50
CA LYS A 132 -4.64 -2.04 -0.86
C LYS A 132 -3.28 -1.81 -1.51
N LEU A 133 -3.21 -0.96 -2.54
CA LEU A 133 -1.98 -0.68 -3.28
C LEU A 133 -0.90 -0.10 -2.36
N SER A 134 -1.27 0.84 -1.50
CA SER A 134 -0.36 1.50 -0.57
C SER A 134 0.14 0.54 0.51
N ILE A 135 -0.76 -0.22 1.16
CA ILE A 135 -0.39 -1.21 2.19
C ILE A 135 0.48 -2.31 1.60
N ASN A 136 0.14 -2.84 0.41
CA ASN A 136 0.97 -3.85 -0.25
C ASN A 136 2.35 -3.31 -0.59
N SER A 137 2.44 -2.04 -1.00
CA SER A 137 3.71 -1.38 -1.26
C SER A 137 4.58 -1.28 0.01
N VAL A 138 3.99 -0.99 1.17
CA VAL A 138 4.69 -1.02 2.47
C VAL A 138 5.24 -2.43 2.74
N VAL A 139 4.40 -3.46 2.62
CA VAL A 139 4.81 -4.86 2.87
C VAL A 139 5.91 -5.30 1.90
N SER A 140 5.79 -4.96 0.61
CA SER A 140 6.78 -5.30 -0.41
C SER A 140 8.14 -4.65 -0.13
N ILE A 141 8.16 -3.38 0.28
CA ILE A 141 9.40 -2.67 0.64
C ILE A 141 9.98 -3.24 1.95
N ALA A 142 9.16 -3.47 2.98
CA ALA A 142 9.62 -4.11 4.22
C ALA A 142 10.29 -5.46 3.94
N THR A 143 9.65 -6.29 3.11
CA THR A 143 10.16 -7.60 2.69
C THR A 143 11.47 -7.47 1.91
N LEU A 144 11.59 -6.46 1.04
CA LEU A 144 12.82 -6.16 0.31
C LEU A 144 13.97 -5.81 1.27
N TYR A 145 13.73 -4.93 2.25
CA TYR A 145 14.73 -4.57 3.26
C TYR A 145 15.16 -5.78 4.10
N SER A 146 14.21 -6.65 4.46
CA SER A 146 14.50 -7.92 5.13
C SER A 146 15.38 -8.81 4.27
N SER A 147 15.06 -8.97 2.99
CA SER A 147 15.82 -9.81 2.04
C SER A 147 17.24 -9.30 1.80
N VAL A 148 17.42 -7.98 1.67
CA VAL A 148 18.74 -7.35 1.48
C VAL A 148 19.64 -7.55 2.71
N ARG A 149 19.07 -7.58 3.93
CA ARG A 149 19.84 -7.79 5.17
C ARG A 149 20.25 -9.25 5.40
N HIS A 150 19.40 -10.21 5.07
CA HIS A 150 19.61 -11.62 5.39
C HIS A 150 20.45 -12.39 4.37
N THR A 151 20.82 -11.77 3.23
CA THR A 151 21.46 -12.46 2.12
C THR A 151 22.56 -11.63 1.46
N HIS A 152 23.61 -12.28 0.94
CA HIS A 152 24.42 -11.65 -0.10
C HIS A 152 23.50 -11.32 -1.29
N ILE A 153 23.53 -10.09 -1.79
CA ILE A 153 22.59 -9.65 -2.83
C ILE A 153 22.75 -10.53 -4.07
N THR A 154 21.74 -11.36 -4.31
CA THR A 154 21.64 -12.25 -5.47
C THR A 154 20.94 -11.53 -6.62
N GLU A 155 21.05 -12.09 -7.83
CA GLU A 155 20.27 -11.63 -8.99
C GLU A 155 18.76 -11.61 -8.70
N ASP A 156 18.29 -12.57 -7.89
CA ASP A 156 16.89 -12.67 -7.51
C ASP A 156 16.45 -11.50 -6.62
N ILE A 157 17.29 -11.06 -5.69
CA ILE A 157 17.01 -9.86 -4.88
C ILE A 157 16.95 -8.61 -5.76
N ARG A 158 17.81 -8.50 -6.78
CA ARG A 158 17.76 -7.38 -7.73
C ARG A 158 16.48 -7.39 -8.57
N ARG A 159 16.07 -8.56 -9.08
CA ARG A 159 14.80 -8.70 -9.80
C ARG A 159 13.62 -8.30 -8.92
N THR A 160 13.59 -8.78 -7.68
CA THR A 160 12.56 -8.40 -6.71
C THR A 160 12.57 -6.89 -6.46
N MET A 161 13.75 -6.27 -6.31
CA MET A 161 13.87 -4.82 -6.13
C MET A 161 13.30 -4.03 -7.32
N SER A 162 13.67 -4.41 -8.55
CA SER A 162 13.13 -3.76 -9.76
C SER A 162 11.62 -3.95 -9.90
N LEU A 163 11.11 -5.14 -9.54
CA LEU A 163 9.69 -5.44 -9.53
C LEU A 163 8.95 -4.57 -8.50
N VAL A 164 9.43 -4.53 -7.26
CA VAL A 164 8.83 -3.70 -6.20
C VAL A 164 8.87 -2.22 -6.57
N GLN A 165 9.97 -1.71 -7.14
CA GLN A 165 10.03 -0.32 -7.61
C GLN A 165 9.01 -0.03 -8.72
N ALA A 166 8.85 -0.96 -9.67
CA ALA A 166 7.85 -0.84 -10.73
C ALA A 166 6.42 -0.89 -10.19
N GLU A 167 6.15 -1.74 -9.21
CA GLU A 167 4.85 -1.85 -8.53
C GLU A 167 4.51 -0.58 -7.77
N VAL A 168 5.42 -0.05 -6.94
CA VAL A 168 5.22 1.19 -6.18
C VAL A 168 4.99 2.37 -7.13
N LYS A 169 5.78 2.46 -8.21
CA LYS A 169 5.60 3.49 -9.23
C LYS A 169 4.25 3.34 -9.94
N GLY A 170 3.83 2.12 -10.26
CA GLY A 170 2.51 1.83 -10.82
C GLY A 170 1.39 2.27 -9.89
N ALA A 171 1.51 1.98 -8.59
CA ALA A 171 0.57 2.42 -7.56
C ALA A 171 0.49 3.95 -7.45
N ALA A 172 1.64 4.64 -7.46
CA ALA A 172 1.70 6.10 -7.45
C ALA A 172 0.96 6.71 -8.64
N THR A 173 1.25 6.24 -9.86
CA THR A 173 0.57 6.73 -11.07
C THR A 173 -0.93 6.42 -11.11
N THR A 174 -1.37 5.35 -10.43
CA THR A 174 -2.79 5.01 -10.32
C THR A 174 -3.49 5.97 -9.36
N THR A 175 -2.85 6.24 -8.22
CA THR A 175 -3.32 7.22 -7.23
C THR A 175 -3.40 8.62 -7.85
N ASP A 176 -2.39 9.04 -8.62
CA ASP A 176 -2.39 10.32 -9.35
C ASP A 176 -3.58 10.45 -10.30
N LYS A 177 -3.89 9.38 -11.06
CA LYS A 177 -5.06 9.38 -11.96
C LYS A 177 -6.37 9.53 -11.19
N GLN A 178 -6.48 8.89 -10.03
CA GLN A 178 -7.69 9.00 -9.20
C GLN A 178 -7.81 10.38 -8.56
N LEU A 179 -6.71 11.00 -8.14
CA LEU A 179 -6.70 12.40 -7.68
C LEU A 179 -7.22 13.35 -8.77
N VAL A 180 -6.71 13.24 -10.01
CA VAL A 180 -7.17 14.09 -11.13
C VAL A 180 -8.66 13.89 -11.41
N VAL A 181 -9.15 12.64 -11.40
CA VAL A 181 -10.56 12.35 -11.59
C VAL A 181 -11.42 12.92 -10.45
N LEU A 182 -10.92 12.88 -9.22
CA LEU A 182 -11.62 13.41 -8.05
C LEU A 182 -11.68 14.95 -8.07
N GLU A 183 -10.58 15.60 -8.40
CA GLU A 183 -10.48 17.05 -8.53
C GLU A 183 -11.45 17.57 -9.60
N SER A 184 -11.50 16.91 -10.75
CA SER A 184 -12.47 17.22 -11.81
C SER A 184 -13.93 17.09 -11.34
N LYS A 185 -14.26 16.07 -10.53
CA LYS A 185 -15.62 15.92 -9.95
C LYS A 185 -15.94 17.03 -8.95
N VAL A 186 -14.96 17.45 -8.14
CA VAL A 186 -15.13 18.55 -7.17
C VAL A 186 -15.38 19.86 -7.92
N GLU A 187 -14.62 20.13 -8.98
CA GLU A 187 -14.81 21.30 -9.86
C GLU A 187 -16.18 21.30 -10.54
N GLU A 188 -16.61 20.18 -11.12
CA GLU A 188 -17.92 20.04 -11.78
C GLU A 188 -19.08 20.33 -10.80
N LEU A 189 -18.98 19.83 -9.57
CA LEU A 189 -19.99 20.09 -8.52
C LEU A 189 -19.98 21.55 -8.06
N ASN A 190 -18.82 22.22 -8.05
CA ASN A 190 -18.71 23.64 -7.71
C ASN A 190 -19.22 24.54 -8.84
N LEU A 191 -19.08 24.16 -10.11
CA LEU A 191 -19.58 24.92 -11.26
C LEU A 191 -21.10 24.78 -11.44
N SER A 192 -21.67 23.63 -11.09
CA SER A 192 -23.13 23.41 -11.06
C SER A 192 -23.89 24.28 -10.03
N THR A 193 -23.19 25.16 -9.29
CA THR A 193 -23.77 25.97 -8.21
C THR A 193 -24.39 27.29 -8.70
N ASP A 194 -24.08 27.73 -9.92
CA ASP A 194 -24.53 29.05 -10.42
C ASP A 194 -25.85 29.02 -11.21
N ASP A 195 -26.35 27.87 -11.66
CA ASP A 195 -27.47 27.82 -12.63
C ASP A 195 -28.78 27.11 -12.19
N GLU A 196 -28.88 26.49 -11.01
CA GLU A 196 -30.14 25.80 -10.62
C GLU A 196 -30.83 26.41 -9.39
N GLN A 197 -31.61 27.47 -9.65
CA GLN A 197 -32.86 27.73 -8.95
C GLN A 197 -33.89 26.68 -9.37
N GLU A 198 -33.94 25.54 -8.68
CA GLU A 198 -35.19 24.82 -8.33
C GLU A 198 -34.92 23.49 -7.58
N ALA A 199 -35.44 23.41 -6.35
CA ALA A 199 -36.01 22.21 -5.73
C ALA A 199 -35.20 20.88 -5.65
N ARG A 200 -33.89 20.89 -5.39
CA ARG A 200 -33.20 19.73 -4.77
C ARG A 200 -32.73 20.02 -3.34
N PRO A 201 -32.72 19.02 -2.43
CA PRO A 201 -32.37 19.27 -1.03
C PRO A 201 -30.90 19.67 -0.94
N LYS A 202 -30.64 20.90 -0.51
CA LYS A 202 -29.29 21.46 -0.32
C LYS A 202 -28.42 20.65 0.65
N GLU A 203 -29.03 19.84 1.52
CA GLU A 203 -28.34 18.93 2.45
C GLU A 203 -27.50 17.85 1.74
N GLY A 204 -28.02 17.25 0.66
CA GLY A 204 -27.32 16.15 -0.01
C GLY A 204 -26.06 16.58 -0.77
N LYS A 205 -25.95 17.83 -1.22
CA LYS A 205 -24.76 18.33 -1.94
C LYS A 205 -23.60 18.62 -0.99
N SER A 206 -23.90 19.17 0.19
CA SER A 206 -22.89 19.45 1.22
C SER A 206 -22.25 18.17 1.76
N GLU A 207 -23.06 17.11 1.97
CA GLU A 207 -22.57 15.81 2.42
C GLU A 207 -21.63 15.16 1.38
N VAL A 208 -21.94 15.27 0.08
CA VAL A 208 -21.06 14.75 -1.00
C VAL A 208 -19.74 15.49 -1.06
N LEU A 209 -19.77 16.83 -0.97
CA LEU A 209 -18.54 17.62 -1.01
C LEU A 209 -17.64 17.29 0.17
N GLN A 210 -18.21 17.10 1.35
CA GLN A 210 -17.46 16.64 2.52
C GLN A 210 -16.85 15.24 2.28
N GLN A 211 -17.62 14.31 1.73
CA GLN A 211 -17.14 12.96 1.43
C GLN A 211 -16.03 12.94 0.38
N LEU A 212 -16.14 13.76 -0.67
CA LEU A 212 -15.10 13.92 -1.70
C LEU A 212 -13.84 14.58 -1.12
N GLU A 213 -13.98 15.52 -0.20
CA GLU A 213 -12.85 16.14 0.48
C GLU A 213 -12.11 15.14 1.38
N GLU A 214 -12.86 14.30 2.12
CA GLU A 214 -12.30 13.21 2.91
C GLU A 214 -11.59 12.18 2.00
N GLU A 215 -12.16 11.88 0.83
CA GLU A 215 -11.52 11.06 -0.18
C GLU A 215 -10.22 11.67 -0.72
N ARG A 216 -10.21 12.97 -0.98
CA ARG A 216 -9.02 13.68 -1.47
C ARG A 216 -7.88 13.58 -0.46
N LYS A 217 -8.17 13.84 0.81
CA LYS A 217 -7.19 13.73 1.90
C LYS A 217 -6.63 12.31 2.04
N ALA A 218 -7.49 11.30 1.92
CA ALA A 218 -7.06 9.90 1.97
C ALA A 218 -6.14 9.52 0.79
N LEU A 219 -6.44 10.03 -0.41
CA LEU A 219 -5.61 9.84 -1.59
C LEU A 219 -4.27 10.59 -1.50
N GLU A 220 -4.27 11.83 -1.00
CA GLU A 220 -3.06 12.61 -0.76
C GLU A 220 -2.12 11.90 0.22
N ALA A 221 -2.64 11.41 1.36
CA ALA A 221 -1.84 10.61 2.31
C ALA A 221 -1.26 9.35 1.65
N SER A 222 -2.08 8.63 0.88
CA SER A 222 -1.62 7.44 0.13
C SER A 222 -0.54 7.80 -0.90
N ARG A 223 -0.66 8.97 -1.55
CA ARG A 223 0.32 9.45 -2.53
C ARG A 223 1.65 9.79 -1.88
N THR A 224 1.62 10.48 -0.74
CA THR A 224 2.80 10.80 0.07
C THR A 224 3.50 9.52 0.53
N LEU A 225 2.74 8.57 1.07
CA LEU A 225 3.25 7.25 1.46
C LEU A 225 3.98 6.56 0.31
N LEU A 226 3.37 6.53 -0.88
CA LEU A 226 3.96 5.89 -2.06
C LEU A 226 5.24 6.59 -2.54
N ASP A 227 5.33 7.93 -2.44
CA ASP A 227 6.56 8.66 -2.74
C ASP A 227 7.68 8.34 -1.75
N GLU A 228 7.36 8.27 -0.47
CA GLU A 228 8.34 7.89 0.55
C GLU A 228 8.81 6.45 0.38
N LEU A 229 7.90 5.53 0.10
CA LEU A 229 8.23 4.14 -0.21
C LEU A 229 9.08 4.03 -1.47
N LEU A 230 8.83 4.86 -2.48
CA LEU A 230 9.64 4.92 -3.68
C LEU A 230 11.05 5.46 -3.39
N SER A 231 11.16 6.47 -2.52
CA SER A 231 12.44 6.99 -2.04
C SER A 231 13.21 5.91 -1.27
N LYS A 232 12.53 5.17 -0.39
CA LYS A 232 13.08 4.03 0.36
C LYS A 232 13.54 2.91 -0.56
N ALA A 233 12.76 2.57 -1.57
CA ALA A 233 13.16 1.60 -2.60
C ALA A 233 14.46 1.99 -3.32
N GLN A 234 14.74 3.30 -3.41
CA GLN A 234 15.89 3.88 -4.11
C GLN A 234 17.04 4.27 -3.17
N GLU A 235 16.91 4.06 -1.86
CA GLU A 235 17.93 4.47 -0.89
C GLU A 235 19.29 3.83 -1.19
N ASP A 236 20.35 4.57 -0.90
CA ASP A 236 21.73 4.28 -1.28
C ASP A 236 22.24 2.91 -0.78
N ALA A 237 21.67 2.38 0.31
CA ALA A 237 21.98 1.03 0.80
C ALA A 237 21.36 -0.08 -0.08
N VAL A 238 20.15 0.15 -0.60
CA VAL A 238 19.42 -0.72 -1.53
C VAL A 238 19.96 -0.53 -2.97
N ALA A 239 20.32 0.70 -3.34
CA ALA A 239 20.92 1.02 -4.64
C ALA A 239 22.39 0.58 -4.76
N LYS A 240 23.24 0.75 -3.73
CA LYS A 240 24.61 0.19 -3.72
C LYS A 240 24.61 -1.33 -3.65
N ALA A 241 23.60 -1.90 -3.00
CA ALA A 241 23.34 -3.33 -3.06
C ALA A 241 23.07 -3.78 -4.51
N ALA A 242 22.31 -3.00 -5.28
CA ALA A 242 22.04 -3.28 -6.69
C ALA A 242 23.23 -3.01 -7.64
N ALA A 243 24.03 -1.98 -7.36
CA ALA A 243 25.09 -1.48 -8.24
C ALA A 243 26.45 -2.17 -8.07
N LYS A 244 26.71 -2.86 -6.96
CA LYS A 244 28.03 -3.45 -6.65
C LYS A 244 28.57 -4.46 -7.68
N SER A 245 27.78 -4.95 -8.65
CA SER A 245 28.25 -5.86 -9.70
C SER A 245 28.58 -5.24 -11.05
N GLN A 246 28.35 -3.95 -11.27
CA GLN A 246 28.93 -3.30 -12.45
C GLN A 246 30.46 -3.19 -12.31
N ASP A 247 30.96 -3.11 -11.07
CA ASP A 247 32.40 -3.08 -10.76
C ASP A 247 32.97 -4.40 -10.22
N SER A 248 32.16 -5.35 -9.73
CA SER A 248 32.68 -6.61 -9.15
C SER A 248 32.71 -7.81 -10.11
N SER A 249 32.47 -7.62 -11.40
CA SER A 249 32.77 -8.69 -12.38
C SER A 249 34.27 -8.93 -12.59
N THR A 250 35.16 -8.08 -12.09
CA THR A 250 36.62 -8.29 -12.19
C THR A 250 37.41 -7.54 -11.12
N THR A 251 37.15 -7.75 -9.83
CA THR A 251 38.25 -7.58 -8.85
C THR A 251 39.17 -8.80 -8.95
N VAL A 252 40.02 -8.78 -9.98
CA VAL A 252 41.19 -9.65 -10.08
C VAL A 252 42.06 -9.34 -8.87
N THR A 253 41.91 -10.12 -7.81
CA THR A 253 42.87 -10.09 -6.70
C THR A 253 44.11 -10.80 -7.21
N THR A 254 44.99 -10.06 -7.91
CA THR A 254 46.28 -10.60 -8.34
C THR A 254 47.10 -10.86 -7.09
N VAL A 255 47.11 -12.11 -6.63
CA VAL A 255 47.98 -12.55 -5.53
C VAL A 255 49.36 -12.78 -6.14
N THR A 256 50.22 -11.77 -6.08
CA THR A 256 51.61 -11.88 -6.51
C THR A 256 52.46 -12.35 -5.33
N PHE A 257 52.99 -13.58 -5.42
CA PHE A 257 53.96 -14.06 -4.45
C PHE A 257 55.35 -13.52 -4.81
N GLY A 258 56.04 -12.92 -3.84
CA GLY A 258 57.44 -12.51 -4.00
C GLY A 258 58.41 -13.69 -3.95
N ASP A 259 59.60 -13.52 -4.53
CA ASP A 259 60.59 -14.57 -4.79
C ASP A 259 61.23 -15.24 -3.55
N GLN A 260 60.79 -14.87 -2.34
CA GLN A 260 61.36 -15.34 -1.07
C GLN A 260 60.34 -16.03 -0.15
N ASN A 261 59.12 -16.31 -0.62
CA ASN A 261 58.16 -17.00 0.23
C ASN A 261 58.45 -18.52 0.25
N SER A 262 59.00 -19.01 1.36
CA SER A 262 59.13 -20.45 1.63
C SER A 262 58.18 -20.82 2.77
N GLY A 263 57.07 -21.47 2.42
CA GLY A 263 56.04 -21.87 3.36
C GLY A 263 54.81 -22.44 2.67
N LEU A 264 54.12 -23.36 3.34
CA LEU A 264 52.84 -23.91 2.91
C LEU A 264 51.73 -23.08 3.56
N GLN A 265 50.91 -22.38 2.79
CA GLN A 265 49.74 -21.66 3.30
C GLN A 265 48.49 -22.46 2.97
N ALA A 266 47.87 -23.04 3.99
CA ALA A 266 46.54 -23.66 3.88
C ALA A 266 45.49 -22.60 4.23
N GLY A 267 44.64 -22.24 3.27
CA GLY A 267 43.52 -21.34 3.46
C GLY A 267 42.35 -21.76 2.59
N VAL A 268 41.12 -21.59 3.09
CA VAL A 268 39.89 -21.91 2.35
C VAL A 268 39.45 -20.66 1.58
N ILE A 269 39.38 -20.75 0.26
CA ILE A 269 38.88 -19.69 -0.62
C ILE A 269 37.45 -20.06 -1.03
N ASN A 270 36.47 -19.23 -0.64
CA ASN A 270 35.05 -19.44 -0.96
C ASN A 270 34.61 -18.68 -2.24
N GLY A 271 35.49 -18.55 -3.24
CA GLY A 271 35.23 -17.81 -4.49
C GLY A 271 35.96 -18.40 -5.70
N GLY A 272 35.53 -18.02 -6.91
CA GLY A 272 36.11 -18.49 -8.17
C GLY A 272 37.52 -17.94 -8.40
N VAL A 273 38.51 -18.82 -8.52
CA VAL A 273 39.90 -18.44 -8.81
C VAL A 273 40.12 -18.43 -10.32
N HIS A 274 40.33 -17.26 -10.90
CA HIS A 274 40.75 -17.13 -12.30
C HIS A 274 42.18 -16.58 -12.36
N ARG A 275 43.05 -17.35 -13.03
CA ARG A 275 44.48 -17.06 -13.30
C ARG A 275 45.39 -17.12 -12.07
N ALA A 276 45.71 -18.33 -11.61
CA ALA A 276 46.88 -18.56 -10.76
C ALA A 276 48.12 -18.73 -11.65
N VAL A 277 49.14 -17.88 -11.48
CA VAL A 277 50.43 -18.02 -12.16
C VAL A 277 51.44 -18.48 -11.13
N PHE A 278 51.93 -19.71 -11.30
CA PHE A 278 53.04 -20.25 -10.51
C PHE A 278 54.24 -20.43 -11.44
N GLY A 279 55.31 -19.65 -11.22
CA GLY A 279 56.58 -19.87 -11.92
C GLY A 279 57.43 -18.61 -12.12
N ARG A 280 58.74 -18.77 -11.84
CA ARG A 280 59.84 -17.82 -12.07
C ARG A 280 59.95 -17.41 -13.54
N ARG A 281 60.36 -16.15 -13.79
CA ARG A 281 61.06 -15.80 -15.04
C ARG A 281 62.40 -16.52 -15.12
#